data_AF-A0A0E3K5M9-F1
#
_entry.id   AF-A0A0E3K5M9-F1
#
_cell.length_a   1.000
_cell.length_b   1.000
_cell.length_c   1.000
_cell.angle_alpha   90.00
_cell.angle_beta   90.00
_cell.angle_gamma   90.00
#
_symmetry.space_group_name_H-M   'P 1'
#
loop_
_entity.id
_entity.type
_entity.pdbx_description
1 polymer ?
#
loop_
_entity_poly.entity_id
_entity_poly.type
_entity_poly.pdbx_seq_one_letter_code
_entity_poly.pdbx_strand_id
1 'polypeptide(L)'
;MQLLVILRDLKIQLWVILQRGLEVKVPFLGIPLKGVNNPILVLDGIIEPLNIFVNTEAIRQFIMQFNEAVGFECIKEEVYWDSSIPFSSYYIYITDKLANDAIRRCGIPISEDERFEILHLVDEAIFPQNFLVKALRTSLQLNSPILFRDGEEPITVQLEPIRIKIISSYPFDNNPKYLDNSLVHLAGIIPVEYIESKSRNLIEVENGLWSAIYSLPYLQINNWKWIWDLNWVTIIEFSN
;
A
#
# COMPACT_ATOMS: atom_id res chain seq x y z
N MET A 1 21.76 -17.86 29.92
CA MET A 1 21.97 -16.92 28.80
C MET A 1 21.90 -17.61 27.44
N GLN A 2 22.60 -18.74 27.20
CA GLN A 2 22.51 -19.50 25.94
C GLN A 2 21.10 -20.03 25.61
N LEU A 3 20.34 -20.52 26.60
CA LEU A 3 18.97 -21.01 26.39
C LEU A 3 17.99 -19.92 25.89
N LEU A 4 18.22 -18.66 26.25
CA LEU A 4 17.37 -17.53 25.88
C LEU A 4 17.66 -17.06 24.44
N VAL A 5 18.92 -17.17 24.00
CA VAL A 5 19.33 -16.95 22.61
C VAL A 5 18.76 -18.04 21.72
N ILE A 6 18.86 -19.30 22.13
CA ILE A 6 18.31 -20.45 21.39
C ILE A 6 16.79 -20.34 21.24
N LEU A 7 16.06 -19.90 22.28
CA LEU A 7 14.61 -19.67 22.19
C LEU A 7 14.22 -18.49 21.30
N ARG A 8 15.06 -17.44 21.24
CA ARG A 8 14.86 -16.29 20.34
C ARG A 8 15.11 -16.71 18.88
N ASP A 9 16.17 -17.46 18.64
CA ASP A 9 16.51 -18.00 17.32
C ASP A 9 15.51 -19.06 16.85
N LEU A 10 14.96 -19.90 17.75
CA LEU A 10 13.86 -20.81 17.44
C LEU A 10 12.56 -20.07 17.14
N LYS A 11 12.24 -18.97 17.83
CA LYS A 11 11.08 -18.13 17.49
C LYS A 11 11.23 -17.48 16.12
N ILE A 12 12.44 -17.00 15.79
CA ILE A 12 12.76 -16.43 14.48
C ILE A 12 12.69 -17.54 13.40
N GLN A 13 13.27 -18.71 13.66
CA GLN A 13 13.23 -19.84 12.72
C GLN A 13 11.82 -20.44 12.54
N LEU A 14 10.99 -20.52 13.57
CA LEU A 14 9.58 -20.92 13.42
C LEU A 14 8.75 -19.86 12.68
N TRP A 15 9.10 -18.57 12.79
CA TRP A 15 8.50 -17.52 11.97
C TRP A 15 8.93 -17.63 10.49
N VAL A 16 10.17 -18.05 10.24
CA VAL A 16 10.75 -18.30 8.91
C VAL A 16 10.21 -19.58 8.26
N ILE A 17 9.88 -20.63 9.04
CA ILE A 17 9.41 -21.94 8.52
C ILE A 17 7.89 -21.96 8.24
N LEU A 18 7.16 -20.89 8.59
CA LEU A 18 5.72 -20.71 8.30
C LEU A 18 5.45 -19.53 7.35
N GLN A 19 6.39 -19.18 6.44
CA GLN A 19 6.14 -18.18 5.39
C GLN A 19 5.16 -18.70 4.34
N ARG A 20 3.87 -18.72 4.70
CA ARG A 20 2.83 -18.31 3.75
C ARG A 20 3.13 -16.86 3.39
N GLY A 21 3.09 -16.50 2.11
CA GLY A 21 3.34 -15.13 1.68
C GLY A 21 2.50 -14.13 2.49
N LEU A 22 3.07 -12.95 2.73
CA LEU A 22 2.42 -11.89 3.48
C LEU A 22 1.33 -11.26 2.62
N GLU A 23 0.11 -11.20 3.14
CA GLU A 23 -1.00 -10.51 2.48
C GLU A 23 -0.98 -9.02 2.85
N VAL A 24 -0.98 -8.16 1.84
CA VAL A 24 -1.01 -6.70 1.98
C VAL A 24 -1.97 -6.07 0.96
N LYS A 25 -2.50 -4.88 1.27
CA LYS A 25 -3.28 -4.11 0.30
C LYS A 25 -2.34 -3.43 -0.70
N VAL A 26 -2.62 -3.54 -2.00
CA VAL A 26 -1.76 -3.00 -3.06
C VAL A 26 -2.57 -2.12 -4.01
N PRO A 27 -2.10 -0.90 -4.33
CA PRO A 27 -2.73 -0.04 -5.32
C PRO A 27 -2.44 -0.57 -6.71
N PHE A 28 -3.27 -1.48 -7.18
CA PHE A 28 -3.02 -2.19 -8.43
C PHE A 28 -3.24 -1.25 -9.61
N LEU A 29 -4.47 -0.83 -9.91
CA LEU A 29 -4.76 0.12 -11.00
C LEU A 29 -5.08 1.51 -10.42
N GLY A 30 -4.88 2.55 -11.21
CA GLY A 30 -5.11 3.94 -10.86
C GLY A 30 -3.86 4.79 -11.07
N ILE A 31 -3.95 5.74 -12.01
CA ILE A 31 -2.86 6.68 -12.29
C ILE A 31 -3.10 7.97 -11.51
N PRO A 32 -2.17 8.43 -10.64
CA PRO A 32 -2.27 9.71 -9.99
C PRO A 32 -2.19 10.80 -11.06
N LEU A 33 -3.13 11.75 -11.04
CA LEU A 33 -3.13 12.89 -11.94
C LEU A 33 -3.38 14.14 -11.11
N LYS A 34 -2.43 15.07 -11.09
CA LYS A 34 -2.51 16.26 -10.25
C LYS A 34 -3.79 17.06 -10.54
N GLY A 35 -4.60 17.27 -9.51
CA GLY A 35 -5.87 18.02 -9.61
C GLY A 35 -7.04 17.22 -10.20
N VAL A 36 -6.86 15.92 -10.44
CA VAL A 36 -7.90 15.02 -10.95
C VAL A 36 -8.13 13.90 -9.93
N ASN A 37 -9.39 13.67 -9.60
CA ASN A 37 -9.81 12.61 -8.70
C ASN A 37 -10.19 11.35 -9.50
N ASN A 38 -9.19 10.60 -9.95
CA ASN A 38 -9.39 9.33 -10.64
C ASN A 38 -9.47 8.16 -9.64
N PRO A 39 -10.23 7.11 -9.97
CA PRO A 39 -10.35 5.95 -9.11
C PRO A 39 -9.05 5.14 -9.03
N ILE A 40 -8.87 4.47 -7.89
CA ILE A 40 -7.79 3.53 -7.60
C ILE A 40 -8.42 2.18 -7.27
N LEU A 41 -7.95 1.14 -7.95
CA LEU A 41 -8.26 -0.24 -7.61
C LEU A 41 -7.21 -0.78 -6.64
N VAL A 42 -7.62 -1.04 -5.41
CA VAL A 42 -6.81 -1.71 -4.40
C VAL A 42 -7.15 -3.19 -4.38
N LEU A 43 -6.12 -4.05 -4.44
CA LEU A 43 -6.24 -5.51 -4.39
C LEU A 43 -5.49 -6.10 -3.20
N ASP A 44 -5.78 -7.37 -2.91
CA ASP A 44 -4.97 -8.18 -2.02
C ASP A 44 -3.74 -8.70 -2.78
N GLY A 45 -2.56 -8.40 -2.23
CA GLY A 45 -1.27 -8.82 -2.75
C GLY A 45 -0.59 -9.80 -1.80
N ILE A 46 -0.08 -10.91 -2.33
CA ILE A 46 0.73 -11.89 -1.60
C ILE A 46 2.21 -11.65 -1.94
N ILE A 47 3.01 -11.28 -0.95
CA ILE A 47 4.43 -10.94 -1.12
C ILE A 47 5.29 -11.84 -0.25
N GLU A 48 6.44 -12.25 -0.77
CA GLU A 48 7.47 -12.96 0.02
C GLU A 48 8.45 -11.94 0.60
N PRO A 49 8.45 -11.71 1.93
CA PRO A 49 9.30 -10.70 2.55
C PRO A 49 10.77 -11.08 2.44
N LEU A 50 11.60 -10.18 1.91
CA LEU A 50 13.05 -10.37 1.82
C LEU A 50 13.78 -9.93 3.10
N ASN A 51 13.08 -9.25 4.02
CA ASN A 51 13.64 -8.70 5.27
C ASN A 51 14.81 -7.73 5.02
N ILE A 52 14.73 -6.93 3.94
CA ILE A 52 15.72 -5.89 3.64
C ILE A 52 15.19 -4.56 4.17
N PHE A 53 15.74 -4.13 5.29
CA PHE A 53 15.17 -3.11 6.15
C PHE A 53 15.76 -1.71 5.92
N VAL A 54 14.90 -0.72 5.66
CA VAL A 54 15.26 0.70 5.46
C VAL A 54 14.54 1.57 6.50
N ASN A 55 15.27 2.45 7.18
CA ASN A 55 14.65 3.40 8.12
C ASN A 55 13.86 4.44 7.30
N THR A 56 12.61 4.70 7.69
CA THR A 56 11.76 5.67 6.98
C THR A 56 11.16 6.67 7.95
N GLU A 57 11.29 7.95 7.60
CA GLU A 57 10.79 9.06 8.41
C GLU A 57 9.28 8.98 8.63
N ALA A 58 8.50 8.51 7.65
CA ALA A 58 7.05 8.40 7.79
C ALA A 58 6.62 7.42 8.90
N ILE A 59 7.33 6.32 9.11
CA ILE A 59 7.04 5.39 10.21
C ILE A 59 7.36 6.03 11.56
N ARG A 60 8.48 6.77 11.63
CA ARG A 60 8.85 7.52 12.84
C ARG A 60 7.79 8.57 13.17
N GLN A 61 7.32 9.32 12.17
CA GLN A 61 6.25 10.29 12.32
C GLN A 61 4.95 9.61 12.77
N PHE A 62 4.61 8.46 12.20
CA PHE A 62 3.47 7.66 12.65
C PHE A 62 3.56 7.31 14.13
N ILE A 63 4.70 6.78 14.59
CA ILE A 63 4.89 6.43 16.00
C ILE A 63 4.64 7.63 16.91
N MET A 64 5.20 8.80 16.55
CA MET A 64 5.04 10.03 17.31
C MET A 64 3.58 10.50 17.35
N GLN A 65 2.95 10.62 16.18
CA GLN A 65 1.57 11.09 16.04
C GLN A 65 0.55 10.14 16.68
N PHE A 66 0.75 8.83 16.54
CA PHE A 66 -0.12 7.84 17.16
C PHE A 66 -0.03 7.89 18.68
N ASN A 67 1.18 7.91 19.25
CA ASN A 67 1.37 8.04 20.70
C ASN A 67 0.76 9.34 21.24
N GLU A 68 0.86 10.44 20.50
CA GLU A 68 0.22 11.72 20.84
C GLU A 68 -1.31 11.60 20.81
N ALA A 69 -1.89 11.02 19.76
CA ALA A 69 -3.34 10.86 19.60
C ALA A 69 -3.96 9.98 20.70
N VAL A 70 -3.28 8.91 21.11
CA VAL A 70 -3.77 8.04 22.19
C VAL A 70 -3.40 8.54 23.59
N GLY A 71 -2.46 9.49 23.71
CA GLY A 71 -1.98 10.03 24.99
C GLY A 71 -1.03 9.11 25.77
N PHE A 72 -0.48 8.08 25.14
CA PHE A 72 0.41 7.10 25.77
C PHE A 72 1.63 6.79 24.89
N GLU A 73 2.81 6.65 25.49
CA GLU A 73 4.03 6.19 24.79
C GLU A 73 4.03 4.65 24.63
N CYS A 74 3.15 4.14 23.78
CA CYS A 74 2.94 2.70 23.62
C CYS A 74 3.87 2.05 22.60
N ILE A 75 4.21 2.77 21.53
CA ILE A 75 5.19 2.30 20.55
C ILE A 75 6.54 2.93 20.87
N LYS A 76 7.54 2.09 21.17
CA LYS A 76 8.89 2.50 21.61
C LYS A 76 10.00 2.02 20.68
N GLU A 77 9.67 1.18 19.72
CA GLU A 77 10.64 0.54 18.82
C GLU A 77 10.52 1.16 17.44
N GLU A 78 11.65 1.51 16.83
CA GLU A 78 11.68 1.90 15.43
C GLU A 78 11.43 0.68 14.55
N VAL A 79 10.64 0.87 13.50
CA VAL A 79 10.39 -0.15 12.49
C VAL A 79 10.94 0.30 11.15
N TYR A 80 11.56 -0.65 10.46
CA TYR A 80 12.22 -0.45 9.19
C TYR A 80 11.38 -1.05 8.07
N TRP A 81 11.27 -0.35 6.94
CA TRP A 81 10.60 -0.79 5.73
C TRP A 81 11.28 -2.00 5.09
N ASP A 82 10.53 -3.08 4.84
CA ASP A 82 11.00 -4.19 3.99
C ASP A 82 10.83 -3.83 2.50
N SER A 83 11.96 -3.59 1.81
CA SER A 83 11.98 -3.12 0.41
C SER A 83 11.42 -4.11 -0.61
N SER A 84 11.02 -5.31 -0.18
CA SER A 84 10.26 -6.27 -1.01
C SER A 84 8.76 -5.94 -1.12
N ILE A 85 8.25 -5.00 -0.32
CA ILE A 85 6.84 -4.58 -0.29
C ILE A 85 6.72 -3.12 -0.75
N PRO A 86 5.75 -2.74 -1.61
CA PRO A 86 5.58 -1.35 -2.03
C PRO A 86 5.47 -0.47 -0.79
N PHE A 87 6.13 0.68 -0.77
CA PHE A 87 6.29 1.46 0.46
C PHE A 87 4.93 1.86 1.08
N SER A 88 3.99 2.29 0.25
CA SER A 88 2.60 2.60 0.62
C SER A 88 1.89 1.39 1.24
N SER A 89 1.96 0.22 0.61
CA SER A 89 1.43 -1.04 1.14
C SER A 89 2.08 -1.43 2.47
N TYR A 90 3.40 -1.30 2.57
CA TYR A 90 4.15 -1.60 3.77
C TYR A 90 3.74 -0.68 4.92
N TYR A 91 3.67 0.62 4.65
CA TYR A 91 3.27 1.63 5.62
C TYR A 91 1.91 1.28 6.23
N ILE A 92 0.91 0.98 5.40
CA ILE A 92 -0.43 0.62 5.88
C ILE A 92 -0.42 -0.66 6.71
N TYR A 93 0.27 -1.70 6.23
CA TYR A 93 0.39 -2.98 6.94
C TYR A 93 1.08 -2.82 8.30
N ILE A 94 2.23 -2.13 8.35
CA ILE A 94 3.02 -2.06 9.57
C ILE A 94 2.39 -1.15 10.62
N THR A 95 1.77 -0.06 10.20
CA THR A 95 1.13 0.90 11.10
C THR A 95 -0.12 0.32 11.75
N ASP A 96 -0.89 -0.49 11.01
CA ASP A 96 -2.01 -1.25 11.59
C ASP A 96 -1.51 -2.27 12.62
N LYS A 97 -0.47 -3.03 12.29
CA LYS A 97 0.15 -3.97 13.23
C LYS A 97 0.67 -3.28 14.48
N LEU A 98 1.34 -2.14 14.34
CA LEU A 98 1.87 -1.35 15.43
C LEU A 98 0.76 -0.80 16.33
N ALA A 99 -0.29 -0.24 15.75
CA ALA A 99 -1.45 0.24 16.49
C ALA A 99 -2.12 -0.90 17.27
N ASN A 100 -2.33 -2.05 16.61
CA ASN A 100 -2.89 -3.25 17.24
C ASN A 100 -2.07 -3.76 18.42
N ASP A 101 -0.76 -3.85 18.24
CA ASP A 101 0.15 -4.27 19.30
C ASP A 101 0.17 -3.23 20.44
N ALA A 102 0.16 -1.94 20.13
CA ALA A 102 0.15 -0.86 21.11
C ALA A 102 -1.12 -0.88 21.97
N ILE A 103 -2.30 -0.96 21.34
CA ILE A 103 -3.60 -1.04 22.02
C ILE A 103 -3.64 -2.23 22.97
N ARG A 104 -3.19 -3.40 22.50
CA ARG A 104 -3.16 -4.63 23.31
C ARG A 104 -2.16 -4.54 24.47
N ARG A 105 -0.95 -4.05 24.23
CA ARG A 105 0.12 -3.99 25.24
C ARG A 105 -0.14 -2.93 26.31
N CYS A 106 -0.70 -1.79 25.92
CA CYS A 106 -1.02 -0.69 26.83
C CYS A 106 -2.43 -0.79 27.44
N GLY A 107 -3.29 -1.67 26.93
CA GLY A 107 -4.67 -1.79 27.38
C GLY A 107 -5.50 -0.53 27.08
N ILE A 108 -5.29 0.08 25.91
CA ILE A 108 -6.01 1.29 25.51
C ILE A 108 -7.48 0.91 25.24
N PRO A 109 -8.46 1.50 25.95
CA PRO A 109 -9.86 1.09 25.85
C PRO A 109 -10.55 1.80 24.69
N ILE A 110 -10.22 1.41 23.45
CA ILE A 110 -10.87 1.92 22.23
C ILE A 110 -11.48 0.79 21.41
N SER A 111 -12.53 1.12 20.66
CA SER A 111 -13.16 0.24 19.68
C SER A 111 -12.34 0.12 18.39
N GLU A 112 -12.70 -0.84 17.55
CA GLU A 112 -12.08 -1.01 16.22
C GLU A 112 -12.36 0.20 15.32
N ASP A 113 -13.56 0.78 15.39
CA ASP A 113 -13.93 1.96 14.61
C ASP A 113 -13.10 3.18 15.05
N GLU A 114 -13.00 3.43 16.35
CA GLU A 114 -12.14 4.48 16.91
C GLU A 114 -10.66 4.27 16.54
N ARG A 115 -10.17 3.03 16.50
CA ARG A 115 -8.81 2.74 16.02
C ARG A 115 -8.63 3.23 14.59
N PHE A 116 -9.55 2.90 13.69
CA PHE A 116 -9.45 3.31 12.29
C PHE A 116 -9.61 4.82 12.12
N GLU A 117 -10.46 5.48 12.90
CA GLU A 117 -10.55 6.94 12.93
C GLU A 117 -9.21 7.57 13.31
N ILE A 118 -8.55 7.09 14.37
CA ILE A 118 -7.21 7.55 14.77
C ILE A 118 -6.19 7.29 13.66
N LEU A 119 -6.20 6.09 13.05
CA LEU A 119 -5.28 5.77 11.96
C LEU A 119 -5.46 6.71 10.76
N HIS A 120 -6.71 7.01 10.36
CA HIS A 120 -6.98 7.96 9.27
C HIS A 120 -6.52 9.39 9.62
N LEU A 121 -6.71 9.84 10.87
CA LEU A 121 -6.23 11.15 11.32
C LEU A 121 -4.70 11.25 11.28
N VAL A 122 -4.00 10.20 11.73
CA VAL A 122 -2.54 10.14 11.70
C VAL A 122 -2.02 10.07 10.26
N ASP A 123 -2.66 9.25 9.41
CA ASP A 123 -2.33 9.12 7.99
C ASP A 123 -2.46 10.49 7.28
N GLU A 124 -3.54 11.24 7.52
CA GLU A 124 -3.77 12.57 6.95
C GLU A 124 -2.76 13.62 7.45
N ALA A 125 -2.32 13.51 8.70
CA ALA A 125 -1.29 14.40 9.25
C ALA A 125 0.08 14.18 8.58
N ILE A 126 0.40 12.94 8.20
CA ILE A 126 1.69 12.56 7.59
C ILE A 126 1.66 12.76 6.07
N PHE A 127 0.55 12.39 5.43
CA PHE A 127 0.34 12.44 3.99
C PHE A 127 -0.89 13.28 3.66
N PRO A 128 -0.84 14.61 3.84
CA PRO A 128 -1.99 15.48 3.64
C PRO A 128 -2.52 15.38 2.20
N GLN A 129 -3.84 15.22 2.07
CA GLN A 129 -4.55 15.09 0.78
C GLN A 129 -4.06 13.91 -0.08
N ASN A 130 -3.48 12.87 0.53
CA ASN A 130 -3.02 11.70 -0.19
C ASN A 130 -4.10 10.60 -0.25
N PHE A 131 -4.83 10.58 -1.36
CA PHE A 131 -5.92 9.65 -1.59
C PHE A 131 -5.46 8.18 -1.78
N LEU A 132 -4.18 7.93 -2.06
CA LEU A 132 -3.64 6.56 -2.11
C LEU A 132 -3.59 5.91 -0.72
N VAL A 133 -3.05 6.62 0.28
CA VAL A 133 -2.99 6.12 1.67
C VAL A 133 -4.40 5.88 2.19
N LYS A 134 -5.30 6.84 1.95
CA LYS A 134 -6.71 6.73 2.29
C LYS A 134 -7.38 5.52 1.65
N ALA A 135 -7.14 5.26 0.36
CA ALA A 135 -7.66 4.08 -0.35
C ALA A 135 -7.18 2.78 0.29
N LEU A 136 -5.87 2.67 0.55
CA LEU A 136 -5.28 1.46 1.13
C LEU A 136 -5.76 1.21 2.57
N ARG A 137 -5.84 2.26 3.41
CA ARG A 137 -6.39 2.17 4.77
C ARG A 137 -7.86 1.77 4.75
N THR A 138 -8.65 2.34 3.85
CA THR A 138 -10.08 2.00 3.68
C THR A 138 -10.25 0.54 3.26
N SER A 139 -9.43 0.06 2.33
CA SER A 139 -9.42 -1.35 1.92
C SER A 139 -9.06 -2.28 3.07
N LEU A 140 -8.11 -1.89 3.91
CA LEU A 140 -7.74 -2.62 5.13
C LEU A 140 -8.90 -2.64 6.14
N GLN A 141 -9.54 -1.50 6.38
CA GLN A 141 -10.69 -1.37 7.28
C GLN A 141 -11.87 -2.25 6.85
N LEU A 142 -12.19 -2.26 5.56
CA LEU A 142 -13.23 -3.11 4.99
C LEU A 142 -12.80 -4.56 4.81
N ASN A 143 -11.51 -4.86 5.02
CA ASN A 143 -10.89 -6.14 4.77
C ASN A 143 -11.27 -6.75 3.40
N SER A 144 -11.22 -5.92 2.35
CA SER A 144 -11.68 -6.29 1.01
C SER A 144 -10.95 -5.49 -0.08
N PRO A 145 -10.71 -6.07 -1.26
CA PRO A 145 -10.36 -5.28 -2.44
C PRO A 145 -11.43 -4.23 -2.73
N ILE A 146 -11.02 -3.03 -3.11
CA ILE A 146 -11.96 -1.93 -3.38
C ILE A 146 -11.60 -1.16 -4.64
N LEU A 147 -12.63 -0.62 -5.29
CA LEU A 147 -12.50 0.56 -6.13
C LEU A 147 -12.76 1.79 -5.27
N PHE A 148 -11.79 2.68 -5.19
CA PHE A 148 -11.84 3.87 -4.36
C PHE A 148 -11.72 5.13 -5.22
N ARG A 149 -12.58 6.12 -4.97
CA ARG A 149 -12.44 7.49 -5.49
C ARG A 149 -12.71 8.45 -4.33
N ASP A 150 -11.87 9.47 -4.17
CA ASP A 150 -11.99 10.34 -3.01
C ASP A 150 -13.33 11.10 -3.02
N GLY A 151 -13.95 11.26 -1.85
CA GLY A 151 -15.29 11.88 -1.74
C GLY A 151 -16.46 10.99 -2.13
N GLU A 152 -16.24 9.72 -2.50
CA GLU A 152 -17.29 8.75 -2.79
C GLU A 152 -17.23 7.55 -1.84
N GLU A 153 -18.33 6.81 -1.74
CA GLU A 153 -18.34 5.55 -1.01
C GLU A 153 -17.47 4.50 -1.76
N PRO A 154 -16.59 3.77 -1.04
CA PRO A 154 -15.76 2.74 -1.65
C PRO A 154 -16.63 1.57 -2.13
N ILE A 155 -16.33 1.05 -3.32
CA ILE A 155 -17.02 -0.12 -3.87
C ILE A 155 -16.17 -1.35 -3.59
N THR A 156 -16.67 -2.26 -2.76
CA THR A 156 -16.03 -3.57 -2.54
C THR A 156 -16.12 -4.44 -3.78
N VAL A 157 -15.03 -5.09 -4.16
CA VAL A 157 -14.96 -5.93 -5.36
C VAL A 157 -14.45 -7.33 -5.01
N GLN A 158 -14.87 -8.32 -5.81
CA GLN A 158 -14.46 -9.71 -5.63
C GLN A 158 -13.40 -10.08 -6.67
N LEU A 159 -12.13 -9.91 -6.27
CA LEU A 159 -10.96 -10.25 -7.06
C LEU A 159 -10.04 -11.15 -6.23
N GLU A 160 -9.46 -12.15 -6.89
CA GLU A 160 -8.52 -13.06 -6.24
C GLU A 160 -7.24 -12.32 -5.85
N PRO A 161 -6.60 -12.69 -4.73
CA PRO A 161 -5.29 -12.16 -4.38
C PRO A 161 -4.26 -12.43 -5.48
N ILE A 162 -3.36 -11.48 -5.70
CA ILE A 162 -2.29 -11.59 -6.70
C ILE A 162 -0.94 -11.76 -6.01
N ARG A 163 -0.08 -12.65 -6.51
CA ARG A 163 1.30 -12.73 -6.05
C ARG A 163 2.10 -11.59 -6.67
N ILE A 164 2.87 -10.89 -5.86
CA ILE A 164 3.60 -9.69 -6.28
C ILE A 164 5.07 -9.80 -5.89
N LYS A 165 5.93 -9.36 -6.82
CA LYS A 165 7.36 -9.17 -6.59
C LYS A 165 7.78 -7.81 -7.10
N ILE A 166 8.46 -7.04 -6.26
CA ILE A 166 9.03 -5.76 -6.70
C ILE A 166 10.25 -6.01 -7.58
N ILE A 167 10.29 -5.33 -8.71
CA ILE A 167 11.45 -5.29 -9.60
C ILE A 167 12.32 -4.08 -9.25
N SER A 168 11.73 -2.89 -9.17
CA SER A 168 12.43 -1.64 -8.89
C SER A 168 11.46 -0.53 -8.48
N SER A 169 11.96 0.53 -7.84
CA SER A 169 11.20 1.71 -7.45
C SER A 169 11.98 2.97 -7.81
N TYR A 170 11.29 3.99 -8.33
CA TYR A 170 11.89 5.24 -8.78
C TYR A 170 11.20 6.45 -8.13
N PRO A 171 11.94 7.51 -7.76
CA PRO A 171 11.32 8.73 -7.27
C PRO A 171 10.33 9.27 -8.31
N PHE A 172 9.16 9.66 -7.83
CA PHE A 172 8.06 10.11 -8.68
C PHE A 172 7.75 11.58 -8.40
N ASP A 173 7.99 12.41 -9.40
CA ASP A 173 7.44 13.76 -9.45
C ASP A 173 6.07 13.68 -10.12
N ASN A 174 4.99 13.85 -9.33
CA ASN A 174 3.59 13.78 -9.75
C ASN A 174 3.18 14.98 -10.63
N ASN A 175 4.00 15.26 -11.65
CA ASN A 175 3.89 16.36 -12.57
C ASN A 175 3.82 15.82 -14.01
N PRO A 176 2.61 15.68 -14.58
CA PRO A 176 2.41 15.05 -15.88
C PRO A 176 3.11 15.85 -16.99
N LYS A 177 3.80 15.14 -17.89
CA LYS A 177 4.48 15.72 -19.06
C LYS A 177 3.49 16.05 -20.18
N TYR A 178 2.46 15.23 -20.33
CA TYR A 178 1.38 15.42 -21.27
C TYR A 178 0.06 14.96 -20.64
N LEU A 179 -0.94 15.84 -20.66
CA LEU A 179 -2.26 15.53 -20.12
C LEU A 179 -3.35 16.25 -20.91
N ASP A 180 -4.29 15.48 -21.44
CA ASP A 180 -5.52 15.97 -22.03
C ASP A 180 -6.73 15.26 -21.40
N ASN A 181 -7.94 15.77 -21.67
CA ASN A 181 -9.17 15.21 -21.10
C ASN A 181 -9.39 13.75 -21.52
N SER A 182 -8.99 13.35 -22.72
CA SER A 182 -9.16 11.98 -23.20
C SER A 182 -8.30 11.01 -22.39
N LEU A 183 -7.05 11.38 -22.08
CA LEU A 183 -6.17 10.61 -21.21
C LEU A 183 -6.67 10.57 -19.77
N VAL A 184 -7.21 11.69 -19.26
CA VAL A 184 -7.84 11.74 -17.94
C VAL A 184 -8.99 10.74 -17.85
N HIS A 185 -9.91 10.77 -18.83
CA HIS A 185 -11.05 9.85 -18.88
C HIS A 185 -10.62 8.39 -19.05
N LEU A 186 -9.64 8.13 -19.93
CA LEU A 186 -9.13 6.78 -20.15
C LEU A 186 -8.44 6.21 -18.90
N ALA A 187 -7.63 7.02 -18.20
CA ALA A 187 -7.04 6.62 -16.93
C ALA A 187 -8.10 6.31 -15.86
N GLY A 188 -9.21 7.05 -15.86
CA GLY A 188 -10.28 6.84 -14.89
C GLY A 188 -11.17 5.62 -15.17
N ILE A 189 -11.39 5.26 -16.43
CA ILE A 189 -12.27 4.14 -16.80
C ILE A 189 -11.58 2.77 -16.71
N ILE A 190 -10.25 2.71 -16.85
CA ILE A 190 -9.49 1.45 -16.82
C ILE A 190 -9.72 0.63 -15.54
N PRO A 191 -9.59 1.19 -14.32
CA PRO A 191 -9.87 0.44 -13.10
C PRO A 191 -11.28 -0.13 -13.04
N VAL A 192 -12.27 0.63 -13.55
CA VAL A 192 -13.69 0.25 -13.59
C VAL A 192 -13.88 -0.94 -14.54
N GLU A 193 -13.43 -0.81 -15.77
CA GLU A 193 -13.56 -1.85 -16.81
C GLU A 193 -12.81 -3.13 -16.43
N TYR A 194 -11.68 -3.00 -15.73
CA TYR A 194 -10.91 -4.16 -15.29
C TYR A 194 -11.67 -5.02 -14.27
N ILE A 195 -12.45 -4.40 -13.37
CA ILE A 195 -13.25 -5.15 -12.39
C ILE A 195 -14.27 -6.03 -13.11
N GLU A 196 -14.92 -5.50 -14.15
CA GLU A 196 -15.94 -6.22 -14.92
C GLU A 196 -15.33 -7.28 -15.83
N SER A 197 -14.31 -6.89 -16.61
CA SER A 197 -13.80 -7.70 -17.71
C SER A 197 -12.63 -8.61 -17.32
N LYS A 198 -11.90 -8.27 -16.24
CA LYS A 198 -10.65 -8.92 -15.79
C LYS A 198 -9.61 -9.06 -16.91
N SER A 199 -9.64 -8.16 -17.89
CA SER A 199 -8.81 -8.24 -19.09
C SER A 199 -7.39 -7.77 -18.81
N ARG A 200 -6.41 -8.64 -19.08
CA ARG A 200 -4.99 -8.29 -18.98
C ARG A 200 -4.59 -7.15 -19.92
N ASN A 201 -5.29 -6.98 -21.05
CA ASN A 201 -5.01 -5.89 -21.98
C ASN A 201 -5.20 -4.51 -21.32
N LEU A 202 -6.09 -4.38 -20.33
CA LEU A 202 -6.30 -3.12 -19.61
C LEU A 202 -5.09 -2.74 -18.74
N ILE A 203 -4.35 -3.73 -18.24
CA ILE A 203 -3.09 -3.51 -17.52
C ILE A 203 -2.03 -2.95 -18.48
N GLU A 204 -1.95 -3.51 -19.70
CA GLU A 204 -1.03 -3.02 -20.74
C GLU A 204 -1.38 -1.60 -21.21
N VAL A 205 -2.67 -1.30 -21.35
CA VAL A 205 -3.14 0.05 -21.66
C VAL A 205 -2.75 1.03 -20.55
N GLU A 206 -2.93 0.66 -19.28
CA GLU A 206 -2.51 1.52 -18.16
C GLU A 206 -0.99 1.75 -18.15
N ASN A 207 -0.18 0.71 -18.41
CA ASN A 207 1.26 0.86 -18.56
C ASN A 207 1.62 1.83 -19.71
N GLY A 208 0.90 1.76 -20.83
CA GLY A 208 1.03 2.70 -21.93
C GLY A 208 0.68 4.14 -21.52
N LEU A 209 -0.33 4.33 -20.68
CA LEU A 209 -0.68 5.64 -20.13
C LEU A 209 0.38 6.17 -19.17
N TRP A 210 0.93 5.33 -18.29
CA TRP A 210 2.07 5.70 -17.46
C TRP A 210 3.24 6.22 -18.31
N SER A 211 3.54 5.54 -19.41
CA SER A 211 4.55 6.00 -20.38
C SER A 211 4.17 7.30 -21.08
N ALA A 212 2.92 7.46 -21.51
CA ALA A 212 2.48 8.66 -22.24
C ALA A 212 2.43 9.90 -21.33
N ILE A 213 1.89 9.76 -20.11
CA ILE A 213 1.64 10.88 -19.19
C ILE A 213 2.92 11.28 -18.47
N TYR A 214 3.72 10.31 -18.01
CA TYR A 214 4.87 10.56 -17.15
C TYR A 214 6.23 10.27 -17.81
N SER A 215 6.24 9.86 -19.09
CA SER A 215 7.48 9.48 -19.80
C SER A 215 8.23 8.33 -19.12
N LEU A 216 7.51 7.44 -18.41
CA LEU A 216 8.10 6.24 -17.82
C LEU A 216 8.43 5.21 -18.92
N PRO A 217 9.52 4.44 -18.77
CA PRO A 217 9.86 3.44 -19.76
C PRO A 217 8.79 2.35 -19.82
N TYR A 218 8.47 1.93 -21.05
CA TYR A 218 7.63 0.77 -21.30
C TYR A 218 8.53 -0.46 -21.37
N LEU A 219 8.34 -1.41 -20.44
CA LEU A 219 9.13 -2.63 -20.40
C LEU A 219 8.49 -3.72 -21.27
N GLN A 220 9.31 -4.50 -21.97
CA GLN A 220 8.86 -5.66 -22.74
C GLN A 220 9.02 -6.94 -21.92
N ILE A 221 8.44 -6.95 -20.72
CA ILE A 221 8.41 -8.08 -19.80
C ILE A 221 6.97 -8.62 -19.78
N ASN A 222 6.76 -9.88 -19.40
CA ASN A 222 5.41 -10.41 -19.22
C ASN A 222 4.93 -10.19 -17.78
N ASN A 223 3.64 -9.89 -17.60
CA ASN A 223 3.00 -9.75 -16.29
C ASN A 223 3.71 -8.75 -15.36
N TRP A 224 4.01 -7.57 -15.88
CA TRP A 224 4.57 -6.46 -15.10
C TRP A 224 3.66 -5.24 -15.17
N LYS A 225 3.81 -4.33 -14.22
CA LYS A 225 3.19 -3.02 -14.31
C LYS A 225 3.85 -1.97 -13.43
N TRP A 226 3.56 -0.72 -13.77
CA TRP A 226 3.74 0.42 -12.87
C TRP A 226 2.60 0.47 -11.85
N ILE A 227 2.95 0.75 -10.60
CA ILE A 227 1.99 1.10 -9.54
C ILE A 227 2.39 2.42 -8.89
N TRP A 228 1.40 3.17 -8.45
CA TRP A 228 1.63 4.37 -7.66
C TRP A 228 2.00 4.01 -6.22
N ASP A 229 3.14 4.50 -5.75
CA ASP A 229 3.72 4.14 -4.47
C ASP A 229 4.16 5.39 -3.68
N LEU A 230 3.20 6.26 -3.36
CA LEU A 230 3.40 7.56 -2.71
C LEU A 230 4.32 8.48 -3.55
N ASN A 231 5.52 8.78 -3.05
CA ASN A 231 6.53 9.61 -3.72
C ASN A 231 7.38 8.78 -4.69
N TRP A 232 6.95 7.56 -5.00
CA TRP A 232 7.61 6.63 -5.90
C TRP A 232 6.62 6.10 -6.94
N VAL A 233 7.18 5.62 -8.06
CA VAL A 233 6.51 4.65 -8.92
C VAL A 233 7.28 3.36 -8.83
N THR A 234 6.58 2.28 -8.55
CA THR A 234 7.18 0.97 -8.33
C THR A 234 6.80 0.05 -9.50
N ILE A 235 7.80 -0.64 -10.04
CA ILE A 235 7.61 -1.71 -11.00
C ILE A 235 7.39 -3.00 -10.23
N ILE A 236 6.27 -3.65 -10.49
CA ILE A 236 5.99 -4.98 -9.96
C ILE A 236 5.89 -6.01 -11.09
N GLU A 237 6.35 -7.21 -10.79
CA GLU A 237 5.96 -8.45 -11.47
C GLU A 237 4.79 -9.07 -10.69
N PHE A 238 3.79 -9.59 -11.39
CA PHE A 238 2.63 -10.20 -10.76
C PHE A 238 2.26 -11.56 -11.39
N SER A 239 1.63 -12.42 -10.59
CA SER A 239 1.07 -13.70 -11.05
C SER A 239 -0.21 -14.05 -10.30
N ASN A 240 -1.09 -14.77 -10.96
CA ASN A 240 -2.32 -15.33 -10.37
C ASN A 240 -2.07 -16.79 -9.98
#